data_AF-A0A526XS41-F1
#
_entry.id   AF-A0A526XS41-F1
#
_cell.length_a   1.000
_cell.length_b   1.000
_cell.length_c   1.000
_cell.angle_alpha   90.00
_cell.angle_beta   90.00
_cell.angle_gamma   90.00
#
_symmetry.space_group_name_H-M   'P 1'
#
loop_
_entity.id
_entity.type
_entity.pdbx_description
1 polymer ?
#
loop_
_entity_poly.entity_id
_entity_poly.type
_entity_poly.pdbx_seq_one_letter_code
_entity_poly.pdbx_strand_id
1 'polypeptide(L)'
;PGIYGGKTLAAIADDCKQAGAALGLEIDFRQSNHEGDLVDWIQEAADKAVGIVINPGAYSHTSIAIHDAIRSVAPLPVAEVHLSNIHARESFRHVSMV
;
A
#
# COMPACT_ATOMS: atom_id res chain seq x y z
N PRO A 1 -5.46 -20.57 0.24
CA PRO A 1 -4.43 -21.34 0.97
C PRO A 1 -3.91 -20.51 2.15
N GLY A 2 -4.21 -20.93 3.38
CA GLY A 2 -3.83 -20.20 4.60
C GLY A 2 -4.40 -18.77 4.70
N ILE A 3 -3.75 -17.94 5.52
CA ILE A 3 -4.21 -16.59 5.93
C ILE A 3 -4.12 -15.50 4.83
N TYR A 4 -3.55 -15.79 3.66
CA TYR A 4 -3.25 -14.79 2.62
C TYR A 4 -4.06 -14.94 1.32
N GLY A 5 -4.99 -15.89 1.25
CA GLY A 5 -5.72 -16.17 0.01
C GLY A 5 -4.84 -16.84 -1.05
N GLY A 6 -5.43 -17.20 -2.20
CA GLY A 6 -4.78 -18.01 -3.24
C GLY A 6 -4.32 -17.25 -4.48
N LYS A 7 -4.55 -15.94 -4.53
CA LYS A 7 -4.18 -15.13 -5.69
C LYS A 7 -2.70 -14.75 -5.60
N THR A 8 -2.02 -14.75 -6.75
CA THR A 8 -0.68 -14.18 -6.87
C THR A 8 -0.76 -12.65 -6.86
N LEU A 9 0.35 -11.97 -6.60
CA LEU A 9 0.41 -10.51 -6.67
C LEU A 9 0.03 -9.99 -8.07
N ALA A 10 0.43 -10.70 -9.13
CA ALA A 10 0.05 -10.36 -10.50
C ALA A 10 -1.47 -10.44 -10.71
N ALA A 11 -2.13 -11.49 -10.22
CA ALA A 11 -3.58 -11.60 -10.30
C ALA A 11 -4.30 -10.49 -9.50
N ILE A 12 -3.75 -10.10 -8.35
CA ILE A 12 -4.27 -8.96 -7.58
C ILE A 12 -4.09 -7.64 -8.36
N ALA A 13 -2.94 -7.45 -9.01
CA ALA A 13 -2.70 -6.26 -9.85
C ALA A 13 -3.72 -6.16 -10.99
N ASP A 14 -4.05 -7.29 -11.62
CA ASP A 14 -5.07 -7.35 -12.67
C ASP A 14 -6.47 -7.03 -12.12
N ASP A 15 -6.84 -7.56 -10.94
CA ASP A 15 -8.09 -7.22 -10.26
C ASP A 15 -8.17 -5.70 -9.96
N CYS A 16 -7.09 -5.11 -9.44
CA CYS A 16 -7.02 -3.69 -9.15
C CYS A 16 -7.21 -2.85 -10.41
N LYS A 17 -6.53 -3.19 -11.51
CA LYS A 17 -6.66 -2.49 -12.79
C LYS A 17 -8.09 -2.57 -13.35
N GLN A 18 -8.73 -3.74 -13.25
CA GLN A 18 -10.12 -3.90 -13.66
C GLN A 18 -11.07 -3.04 -12.82
N ALA A 19 -10.88 -3.02 -11.49
CA ALA A 19 -11.68 -2.20 -10.59
C ALA A 19 -11.48 -0.69 -10.87
N GLY A 20 -10.24 -0.25 -11.09
CA GLY A 20 -9.94 1.13 -11.48
C GLY A 20 -10.61 1.51 -12.80
N ALA A 21 -10.46 0.68 -13.82
CA ALA A 21 -11.09 0.92 -15.13
C ALA A 21 -12.62 1.04 -15.03
N ALA A 22 -13.27 0.20 -14.22
CA ALA A 22 -14.71 0.28 -13.96
C ALA A 22 -15.14 1.59 -13.28
N LEU A 23 -14.22 2.26 -12.58
CA LEU A 23 -14.40 3.56 -11.94
C LEU A 23 -13.89 4.74 -12.79
N GLY A 24 -13.37 4.48 -14.00
CA GLY A 24 -12.76 5.50 -14.86
C GLY A 24 -11.39 5.99 -14.37
N LEU A 25 -10.69 5.17 -13.58
CA LEU A 25 -9.36 5.47 -13.02
C LEU A 25 -8.29 4.56 -13.65
N GLU A 26 -7.11 5.12 -13.86
CA GLU A 26 -5.90 4.34 -14.19
C GLU A 26 -5.22 3.86 -12.91
N ILE A 27 -4.69 2.62 -12.93
CA ILE A 27 -3.98 2.03 -11.80
C ILE A 27 -2.51 1.83 -12.17
N ASP A 28 -1.65 2.60 -11.52
CA ASP A 28 -0.21 2.35 -11.45
C ASP A 28 0.08 1.38 -10.29
N PHE A 29 0.38 0.12 -10.62
CA PHE A 29 0.62 -0.93 -9.63
C PHE A 29 2.11 -1.25 -9.56
N ARG A 30 2.72 -0.98 -8.41
CA ARG A 30 4.15 -1.18 -8.16
C ARG A 30 4.39 -1.99 -6.88
N GLN A 31 5.54 -2.65 -6.80
CA GLN A 31 6.00 -3.37 -5.61
C GLN A 31 7.51 -3.27 -5.49
N SER A 32 8.01 -3.03 -4.28
CA SER A 32 9.43 -3.15 -3.95
C SER A 32 9.60 -3.73 -2.55
N ASN A 33 10.77 -4.32 -2.32
CA ASN A 33 11.26 -4.72 -1.01
C ASN A 33 12.22 -3.68 -0.40
N HIS A 34 12.46 -2.56 -1.10
CA HIS A 34 13.29 -1.47 -0.64
C HIS A 34 12.40 -0.33 -0.14
N GLU A 35 12.59 0.06 1.12
CA GLU A 35 11.83 1.16 1.75
C GLU A 35 11.95 2.47 0.96
N GLY A 36 13.16 2.78 0.44
CA GLY A 36 13.42 3.98 -0.35
C GLY A 36 12.56 4.08 -1.61
N ASP A 37 12.40 2.97 -2.34
CA ASP A 37 11.56 2.95 -3.54
C ASP A 37 10.10 3.31 -3.21
N LEU A 38 9.59 2.81 -2.07
CA LEU A 38 8.22 3.12 -1.62
C LEU A 38 8.09 4.59 -1.26
N VAL A 39 9.08 5.16 -0.56
CA VAL A 39 9.13 6.59 -0.21
C VAL A 39 9.13 7.45 -1.48
N ASP A 40 9.99 7.12 -2.45
CA ASP A 40 10.10 7.85 -3.71
C ASP A 40 8.78 7.80 -4.50
N TRP A 41 8.13 6.64 -4.58
CA TRP A 41 6.86 6.49 -5.28
C TRP A 41 5.69 7.21 -4.58
N ILE A 42 5.68 7.25 -3.24
CA ILE A 42 4.68 8.04 -2.50
C ILE A 42 4.85 9.52 -2.84
N GLN A 43 6.08 10.04 -2.82
CA GLN A 43 6.36 11.44 -3.14
C GLN A 43 6.05 11.77 -4.60
N GLU A 44 6.38 10.87 -5.54
CA GLU A 44 6.04 10.99 -6.96
C GLU A 44 4.53 11.09 -7.19
N ALA A 45 3.72 10.40 -6.39
CA ALA A 45 2.26 10.37 -6.54
C ALA A 45 1.59 11.73 -6.26
N ALA A 46 2.24 12.64 -5.51
CA ALA A 46 1.70 13.97 -5.21
C ALA A 46 1.27 14.76 -6.45
N ASP A 47 2.02 14.61 -7.55
CA ASP A 47 1.76 15.32 -8.81
C ASP A 47 1.03 14.47 -9.86
N LYS A 48 0.91 13.16 -9.63
CA LYS A 48 0.50 12.19 -10.68
C LYS A 48 -0.76 11.40 -10.35
N ALA A 49 -1.15 11.33 -9.09
CA ALA A 49 -2.26 10.51 -8.65
C ALA A 49 -3.33 11.34 -7.92
N VAL A 50 -4.53 10.76 -7.82
CA VAL A 50 -5.64 11.31 -7.02
C VAL A 50 -5.80 10.61 -5.67
N GLY A 51 -5.00 9.56 -5.42
CA GLY A 51 -4.94 8.84 -4.15
C GLY A 51 -3.95 7.68 -4.20
N ILE A 52 -3.61 7.14 -3.04
CA ILE A 52 -2.69 6.01 -2.88
C ILE A 52 -3.39 4.90 -2.09
N VAL A 53 -3.25 3.66 -2.53
CA VAL A 53 -3.57 2.46 -1.74
C VAL A 53 -2.27 1.71 -1.51
N ILE A 54 -1.86 1.55 -0.25
CA ILE A 54 -0.57 0.96 0.10
C ILE A 54 -0.74 -0.25 1.02
N ASN A 55 -0.09 -1.35 0.66
CA ASN A 55 0.21 -2.45 1.57
C ASN A 55 1.71 -2.40 1.90
N PRO A 56 2.11 -1.79 3.03
CA PRO A 56 3.52 -1.64 3.38
C PRO A 56 4.13 -2.94 3.92
N GLY A 57 3.36 -4.04 4.01
CA GLY A 57 3.80 -5.28 4.58
C GLY A 57 4.30 -5.08 6.02
N ALA A 58 5.48 -5.61 6.34
CA ALA A 58 6.06 -5.45 7.66
C ALA A 58 6.52 -4.01 7.97
N TYR A 59 6.73 -3.17 6.95
CA TYR A 59 7.10 -1.77 7.16
C TYR A 59 6.01 -0.96 7.85
N SER A 60 4.75 -1.42 7.80
CA SER A 60 3.67 -0.92 8.66
C SER A 60 4.14 -0.77 10.10
N HIS A 61 4.92 -1.71 10.62
CA HIS A 61 5.27 -1.75 12.05
C HIS A 61 6.61 -1.08 12.38
N THR A 62 7.37 -0.63 11.37
CA THR A 62 8.76 -0.20 11.57
C THR A 62 9.12 1.11 10.88
N SER A 63 8.42 1.50 9.81
CA SER A 63 8.85 2.58 8.94
C SER A 63 8.21 3.92 9.30
N ILE A 64 8.97 4.73 10.05
CA ILE A 64 8.66 6.16 10.22
C ILE A 64 8.90 6.92 8.90
N ALA A 65 9.82 6.43 8.05
CA ALA A 65 10.12 7.06 6.77
C ALA A 65 8.90 7.05 5.83
N ILE A 66 8.19 5.90 5.73
CA ILE A 66 6.96 5.79 4.91
C ILE A 66 5.84 6.65 5.50
N HIS A 67 5.67 6.67 6.83
CA HIS A 67 4.72 7.56 7.51
C HIS A 67 4.95 9.03 7.13
N ASP A 68 6.18 9.52 7.26
CA ASP A 68 6.50 10.91 6.97
C ASP A 68 6.38 11.24 5.47
N ALA A 69 6.68 10.28 4.59
CA ALA A 69 6.44 10.42 3.15
C ALA A 69 4.94 10.60 2.85
N ILE A 70 4.06 9.79 3.46
CA ILE A 70 2.60 9.94 3.33
C ILE A 70 2.15 11.32 3.81
N ARG A 71 2.67 11.80 4.95
CA ARG A 71 2.32 13.13 5.46
C ARG A 71 2.80 14.27 4.56
N SER A 72 3.93 14.09 3.87
CA SER A 72 4.47 15.11 2.96
C SER A 72 3.62 15.34 1.71
N VAL A 73 2.78 14.38 1.32
CA VAL A 73 1.94 14.47 0.12
C VAL A 73 0.50 14.92 0.42
N ALA A 74 0.21 15.33 1.66
CA ALA A 74 -1.08 15.90 2.01
C ALA A 74 -1.41 17.12 1.09
N PRO A 75 -2.64 17.23 0.56
CA PRO A 75 -3.87 16.56 0.99
C PRO A 75 -4.23 15.27 0.23
N LEU A 76 -3.30 14.65 -0.51
CA LEU A 76 -3.56 13.42 -1.27
C LEU A 76 -4.07 12.30 -0.33
N PRO A 77 -5.23 11.66 -0.61
CA PRO A 77 -5.75 10.62 0.25
C PRO A 77 -4.94 9.33 0.13
N VAL A 78 -4.62 8.73 1.27
CA VAL A 78 -3.87 7.46 1.35
C VAL A 78 -4.63 6.45 2.20
N ALA A 79 -4.76 5.22 1.70
CA ALA A 79 -5.38 4.10 2.40
C ALA A 79 -4.36 2.97 2.62
N GLU A 80 -4.06 2.66 3.88
CA GLU A 80 -3.29 1.47 4.25
C GLU A 80 -4.17 0.21 4.21
N VAL A 81 -3.69 -0.86 3.57
CA VAL A 81 -4.40 -2.14 3.47
C VAL A 81 -3.50 -3.32 3.81
N HIS A 82 -4.09 -4.36 4.41
CA HIS A 82 -3.42 -5.61 4.73
C HIS A 82 -4.25 -6.79 4.23
N LEU A 83 -3.63 -7.76 3.55
CA LEU A 83 -4.33 -8.93 3.03
C LEU A 83 -4.86 -9.86 4.14
N SER A 84 -4.17 -9.88 5.28
CA SER A 84 -4.53 -10.71 6.45
C SER A 84 -4.96 -9.82 7.62
N ASN A 85 -5.80 -10.34 8.50
CA ASN A 85 -6.12 -9.66 9.76
C ASN A 85 -4.87 -9.57 10.66
N ILE A 86 -4.24 -8.38 10.70
CA ILE A 86 -3.04 -8.14 11.51
C ILE A 86 -3.31 -8.23 13.02
N HIS A 87 -4.54 -7.98 13.47
CA HIS A 87 -4.93 -8.05 14.88
C HIS A 87 -5.13 -9.48 15.42
N ALA A 88 -5.17 -10.46 14.53
CA ALA A 88 -5.22 -11.88 14.88
C ALA A 88 -3.83 -12.52 14.92
N ARG A 89 -2.77 -11.72 14.81
CA ARG A 89 -1.38 -12.17 14.68
C ARG A 89 -0.55 -11.78 15.91
N GLU A 90 0.77 -11.83 15.78
CA GLU A 90 1.68 -11.48 16.86
C GLU A 90 1.47 -10.01 17.30
N SER A 91 1.62 -9.73 18.60
CA SER A 91 1.31 -8.42 19.18
C SER A 91 2.04 -7.25 18.54
N PHE A 92 3.26 -7.46 18.04
CA PHE A 92 4.02 -6.43 17.34
C PHE A 92 3.38 -5.99 16.00
N ARG A 93 2.40 -6.75 15.47
CA ARG A 93 1.66 -6.42 14.24
C ARG A 93 0.39 -5.62 14.50
N HIS A 94 0.05 -5.38 15.76
CA HIS A 94 -1.19 -4.70 16.11
C HIS A 94 -1.08 -3.17 16.00
N VAL A 95 0.15 -2.66 15.85
CA VAL A 95 0.45 -1.23 15.77
C VAL A 95 1.06 -0.94 14.40
N SER A 96 0.42 -0.04 13.66
CA SER A 96 1.00 0.60 12.48
C SER A 96 1.68 1.90 12.91
N MET A 97 2.87 2.15 12.38
CA MET A 97 3.61 3.41 12.43
C MET A 97 3.29 4.30 11.23
N VAL A 98 2.68 3.72 10.17
CA VAL A 98 2.37 4.34 8.88
C VAL A 98 1.06 5.11 8.94
#